data_AF-A0A8B8Q7C6-F1
#
_entry.id   AF-A0A8B8Q7C6-F1
#
_cell.length_a   1.000
_cell.length_b   1.000
_cell.length_c   1.000
_cell.angle_alpha   90.00
_cell.angle_beta   90.00
_cell.angle_gamma   90.00
#
_symmetry.space_group_name_H-M   'P 1'
#
loop_
_entity.id
_entity.type
_entity.pdbx_description
1 polymer ?
#
loop_
_entity_poly.entity_id
_entity_poly.type
_entity_poly.pdbx_seq_one_letter_code
_entity_poly.pdbx_strand_id
1 'polypeptide(L)'
;MALKLLFVFLSLWIVHMVLGKTSNFEDDLELERQLKILNKPPIKMFVTKEEETIDCVDKSKQPSLDHPLLKNHKIQVVYVLADDVVTEYGAEAHMWVYNLTVPHGLYSAQTLSIENGPDDHLSMLHAGWGVHPTLNGDGLARLITSWTGDAFRNGHFNTRCPGFVQTHREGTPNHPITPTSTYGGDIYEVVLHVEPDRQTWNWWLVVRHATAIGVLAE
;
A
#
# COMPACT_ATOMS: atom_id res chain seq x y z
N MET A 1 51.96 33.41 37.70
CA MET A 1 50.62 33.04 38.23
C MET A 1 49.54 33.15 37.15
N ALA A 2 49.52 34.21 36.33
CA ALA A 2 48.54 34.44 35.25
C ALA A 2 48.45 33.31 34.20
N LEU A 3 49.58 32.73 33.75
CA LEU A 3 49.56 31.67 32.73
C LEU A 3 48.87 30.37 33.20
N LYS A 4 49.01 30.02 34.49
CA LYS A 4 48.33 28.85 35.07
C LYS A 4 46.82 29.05 35.16
N LEU A 5 46.36 30.26 35.44
CA LEU A 5 44.93 30.61 35.45
C LEU A 5 44.34 30.49 34.05
N LEU A 6 45.06 30.95 33.02
CA LEU A 6 44.61 30.90 31.62
C LEU A 6 44.40 29.47 31.12
N PHE A 7 45.28 28.53 31.49
CA PHE A 7 45.12 27.11 31.19
C PHE A 7 43.91 26.47 31.89
N VAL A 8 43.62 26.88 33.13
CA VAL A 8 42.44 26.40 33.88
C VAL A 8 41.15 26.93 33.26
N PHE A 9 41.12 28.19 32.82
CA PHE A 9 39.97 28.74 32.12
C PHE A 9 39.77 28.08 30.75
N LEU A 10 40.84 27.83 29.99
CA LEU A 10 40.75 27.15 28.70
C LEU A 10 40.25 25.72 28.84
N SER A 11 40.75 24.98 29.84
CA SER A 11 40.30 23.61 30.09
C SER A 11 38.84 23.56 30.54
N LEU A 12 38.40 24.51 31.39
CA LEU A 12 36.99 24.64 31.78
C LEU A 12 36.08 25.02 30.59
N TRP A 13 36.58 25.84 29.66
CA TRP A 13 35.85 26.21 28.44
C TRP A 13 35.73 25.03 27.47
N ILE A 14 36.82 24.27 27.29
CA ILE A 14 36.82 23.05 26.47
C ILE A 14 35.90 22.00 27.09
N VAL A 15 35.91 21.84 28.41
CA VAL A 15 34.99 20.95 29.14
C VAL A 15 33.53 21.40 28.96
N HIS A 16 33.23 22.71 28.99
CA HIS A 16 31.90 23.24 28.66
C HIS A 16 31.49 22.99 27.20
N MET A 17 32.42 23.12 26.23
CA MET A 17 32.14 22.85 24.82
C MET A 17 31.91 21.35 24.55
N VAL A 18 32.63 20.47 25.25
CA VAL A 18 32.51 19.01 25.13
C VAL A 18 31.25 18.50 25.84
N LEU A 19 30.91 19.05 27.02
CA LEU A 19 29.66 18.76 27.74
C LEU A 19 28.44 19.46 27.12
N GLY A 20 28.64 20.51 26.33
CA GLY A 20 27.61 21.29 25.64
C GLY A 20 27.13 20.68 24.32
N LYS A 21 27.66 19.53 23.90
CA LYS A 21 26.98 18.66 22.92
C LYS A 21 25.89 17.88 23.65
N THR A 22 24.82 18.58 24.03
CA THR A 22 23.54 17.94 24.23
C THR A 22 23.06 17.49 22.85
N SER A 23 23.15 16.19 22.55
CA SER A 23 22.07 15.61 21.76
C SER A 23 20.79 15.97 22.51
N ASN A 24 19.84 16.58 21.80
CA ASN A 24 18.61 17.02 22.42
C ASN A 24 17.94 15.77 22.99
N PHE A 25 17.83 15.66 24.32
CA PHE A 25 17.30 14.45 24.97
C PHE A 25 15.88 14.10 24.49
N GLU A 26 15.09 15.11 24.10
CA GLU A 26 13.79 14.92 23.45
C GLU A 26 13.90 14.30 22.06
N ASP A 27 14.89 14.69 21.26
CA ASP A 27 15.13 14.12 19.94
C ASP A 27 15.60 12.66 20.07
N ASP A 28 16.46 12.36 21.06
CA ASP A 28 16.91 10.99 21.34
C ASP A 28 15.76 10.08 21.82
N LEU A 29 14.88 10.60 22.69
CA LEU A 29 13.70 9.86 23.17
C LEU A 29 12.69 9.60 22.04
N GLU A 30 12.48 10.57 21.16
CA GLU A 30 11.64 10.41 19.97
C GLU A 30 12.24 9.39 19.00
N LEU A 31 13.56 9.43 18.80
CA LEU A 31 14.27 8.46 17.96
C LEU A 31 14.14 7.04 18.52
N GLU A 32 14.32 6.85 19.83
CA GLU A 32 14.15 5.55 20.50
C GLU A 32 12.71 5.03 20.37
N ARG A 33 11.72 5.92 20.51
CA ARG A 33 10.31 5.59 20.33
C ARG A 33 10.03 5.10 18.91
N GLN A 34 10.56 5.80 17.90
CA GLN A 34 10.43 5.41 16.50
C GLN A 34 11.13 4.08 16.22
N LEU A 35 12.33 3.87 16.77
CA LEU A 35 13.08 2.62 16.63
C LEU A 35 12.30 1.42 17.19
N LYS A 36 11.59 1.61 18.30
CA LYS A 36 10.79 0.58 18.95
C LYS A 36 9.50 0.23 18.17
N ILE A 37 8.94 1.19 17.43
CA ILE A 37 7.79 0.97 16.54
C ILE A 37 8.23 0.17 15.30
N LEU A 38 9.41 0.48 14.75
CA LEU A 38 9.96 -0.16 13.55
C LEU A 38 10.48 -1.58 13.81
N ASN A 39 11.12 -1.84 14.96
CA ASN A 39 11.74 -3.13 15.29
C ASN A 39 10.76 -4.13 15.93
N LYS A 40 9.54 -4.27 15.39
CA LYS A 40 8.66 -5.37 15.80
C LYS A 40 9.19 -6.70 15.27
N PRO A 41 9.26 -7.76 16.10
CA PRO A 41 9.83 -9.02 15.65
C PRO A 41 8.95 -9.67 14.56
N PRO A 42 9.54 -10.11 13.45
CA PRO A 42 8.82 -10.85 12.42
C PRO A 42 8.40 -12.22 12.95
N ILE A 43 7.20 -12.66 12.57
CA ILE A 43 6.68 -14.01 12.84
C ILE A 43 7.28 -15.01 11.87
N LYS A 44 7.55 -14.56 10.65
CA LYS A 44 8.19 -15.36 9.61
C LYS A 44 9.00 -14.44 8.70
N MET A 45 10.13 -14.93 8.20
CA MET A 45 10.96 -14.21 7.24
C MET A 45 11.12 -15.07 6.00
N PHE A 46 11.03 -14.44 4.82
CA PHE A 46 11.26 -15.11 3.54
C PHE A 46 12.29 -14.34 2.75
N VAL A 47 13.18 -15.05 2.05
CA VAL A 47 14.10 -14.42 1.09
C VAL A 47 13.55 -14.65 -0.30
N THR A 48 13.32 -13.58 -1.04
CA THR A 48 12.85 -13.64 -2.43
C THR A 48 13.97 -14.10 -3.35
N LYS A 49 13.64 -14.44 -4.60
CA LYS A 49 14.64 -14.75 -5.64
C LYS A 49 15.55 -13.57 -5.98
N GLU A 50 15.14 -12.35 -5.61
CA GLU A 50 15.88 -11.10 -5.80
C GLU A 50 16.68 -10.71 -4.55
N GLU A 51 16.90 -11.67 -3.62
CA GLU A 51 17.62 -11.49 -2.35
C GLU A 51 16.99 -10.47 -1.39
N GLU A 52 15.74 -10.07 -1.61
CA GLU A 52 14.99 -9.24 -0.67
C GLU A 52 14.48 -10.11 0.48
N THR A 53 14.69 -9.66 1.73
CA THR A 53 14.12 -10.32 2.91
C THR A 53 12.79 -9.66 3.28
N ILE A 54 11.72 -10.43 3.20
CA ILE A 54 10.36 -10.00 3.55
C ILE A 54 10.02 -10.50 4.96
N ASP A 55 9.82 -9.55 5.86
CA ASP A 55 9.41 -9.78 7.24
C ASP A 55 7.89 -9.81 7.36
N CYS A 56 7.33 -10.97 7.72
CA CYS A 56 5.91 -11.13 7.99
C CYS A 56 5.62 -10.81 9.45
N VAL A 57 4.82 -9.77 9.69
CA VAL A 57 4.29 -9.41 11.00
C VAL A 57 2.79 -9.66 11.03
N ASP A 58 2.22 -10.05 12.18
CA ASP A 58 0.78 -10.20 12.35
C ASP A 58 0.03 -8.95 11.86
N LYS A 59 -1.04 -9.13 11.09
CA LYS A 59 -1.83 -8.02 10.53
C LYS A 59 -2.28 -7.01 11.59
N SER A 60 -2.62 -7.47 12.79
CA SER A 60 -3.05 -6.64 13.92
C SER A 60 -1.90 -5.92 14.62
N LYS A 61 -0.66 -6.34 14.35
CA LYS A 61 0.56 -5.81 14.97
C LYS A 61 1.41 -5.01 14.00
N GLN A 62 0.91 -4.70 12.81
CA GLN A 62 1.62 -3.90 11.83
C GLN A 62 2.08 -2.56 12.44
N PRO A 63 3.35 -2.13 12.25
CA PRO A 63 3.87 -0.87 12.78
C PRO A 63 3.02 0.36 12.44
N SER A 64 2.41 0.36 11.24
CA SER A 64 1.51 1.42 10.79
C SER A 64 0.31 1.64 11.72
N LEU A 65 -0.19 0.60 12.39
CA LEU A 65 -1.34 0.69 13.29
C LEU A 65 -1.00 1.35 14.64
N ASP A 66 0.28 1.51 14.98
CA ASP A 66 0.70 2.25 16.17
C ASP A 66 0.60 3.77 15.96
N HIS A 67 0.36 4.22 14.73
CA HIS A 67 0.22 5.64 14.43
C HIS A 67 -0.97 6.23 15.21
N PRO A 68 -0.84 7.42 15.84
CA PRO A 68 -1.90 8.01 16.66
C PRO A 68 -3.26 8.13 15.94
N LEU A 69 -3.24 8.40 14.63
CA LEU A 69 -4.46 8.47 13.81
C LEU A 69 -5.13 7.10 13.53
N LEU A 70 -4.41 6.00 13.75
CA LEU A 70 -4.86 4.63 13.48
C LEU A 70 -5.09 3.80 14.75
N LYS A 71 -4.94 4.40 15.94
CA LYS A 71 -5.05 3.73 17.25
C LYS A 71 -6.37 2.97 17.47
N ASN A 72 -7.44 3.38 16.77
CA ASN A 72 -8.76 2.74 16.81
C ASN A 72 -9.19 2.19 15.44
N HIS A 73 -8.25 2.04 14.51
CA HIS A 73 -8.55 1.54 13.18
C HIS A 73 -8.92 0.05 13.26
N LYS A 74 -10.15 -0.28 12.86
CA LYS A 74 -10.59 -1.68 12.75
C LYS A 74 -10.20 -2.19 11.37
N ILE A 75 -9.27 -3.15 11.35
CA ILE A 75 -8.95 -3.90 10.13
C ILE A 75 -10.21 -4.68 9.74
N GLN A 76 -10.77 -4.37 8.57
CA GLN A 76 -11.94 -5.06 8.02
C GLN A 76 -11.47 -5.90 6.85
N VAL A 77 -11.64 -7.22 6.97
CA VAL A 77 -11.45 -8.17 5.88
C VAL A 77 -12.72 -8.99 5.80
N VAL A 78 -13.34 -9.00 4.62
CA VAL A 78 -14.55 -9.78 4.35
C VAL A 78 -14.18 -10.79 3.28
N TYR A 79 -14.24 -12.07 3.64
CA TYR A 79 -14.13 -13.18 2.69
C TYR A 79 -15.53 -13.71 2.43
N VAL A 80 -15.86 -13.89 1.16
CA VAL A 80 -17.01 -14.68 0.74
C VAL A 80 -16.45 -15.97 0.17
N LEU A 81 -16.49 -17.05 0.97
CA LEU A 81 -16.08 -18.37 0.52
C LEU A 81 -17.31 -19.09 -0.03
N ALA A 82 -17.27 -19.49 -1.30
CA ALA A 82 -18.35 -20.20 -1.95
C ALA A 82 -18.05 -21.71 -1.94
N ASP A 83 -18.63 -22.43 -0.99
CA ASP A 83 -18.46 -23.89 -0.80
C ASP A 83 -19.43 -24.71 -1.69
N ASP A 84 -19.42 -24.50 -3.01
CA ASP A 84 -19.98 -25.38 -4.07
C ASP A 84 -21.40 -25.19 -4.69
N VAL A 85 -22.23 -24.19 -4.39
CA VAL A 85 -23.54 -24.06 -5.14
C VAL A 85 -23.98 -22.63 -5.45
N VAL A 86 -23.11 -21.63 -5.32
CA VAL A 86 -23.43 -20.29 -5.83
C VAL A 86 -22.39 -19.89 -6.85
N THR A 87 -22.76 -19.97 -8.12
CA THR A 87 -22.05 -19.30 -9.20
C THR A 87 -22.29 -17.81 -9.04
N GLU A 88 -21.46 -17.15 -8.24
CA GLU A 88 -21.46 -15.69 -8.14
C GLU A 88 -20.78 -15.11 -9.39
N TYR A 89 -21.51 -14.27 -10.12
CA TYR A 89 -21.05 -13.69 -11.38
C TYR A 89 -20.41 -12.33 -11.09
N GLY A 90 -19.18 -12.36 -10.58
CA GLY A 90 -18.42 -11.15 -10.32
C GLY A 90 -18.60 -10.58 -8.91
N ALA A 91 -18.07 -9.38 -8.70
CA ALA A 91 -18.13 -8.70 -7.41
C ALA A 91 -18.15 -7.17 -7.57
N GLU A 92 -18.82 -6.50 -6.63
CA GLU A 92 -18.84 -5.04 -6.53
C GLU A 92 -18.19 -4.61 -5.21
N ALA A 93 -17.34 -3.58 -5.28
CA ALA A 93 -16.71 -2.97 -4.12
C ALA A 93 -16.93 -1.45 -4.11
N HIS A 94 -17.33 -0.96 -2.94
CA HIS A 94 -17.50 0.45 -2.62
C HIS A 94 -16.30 0.90 -1.79
N MET A 95 -15.49 1.80 -2.35
CA MET A 95 -14.15 2.09 -1.84
C MET A 95 -13.96 3.59 -1.65
N TRP A 96 -13.64 4.01 -0.44
CA TRP A 96 -13.25 5.40 -0.18
C TRP A 96 -11.81 5.63 -0.65
N VAL A 97 -11.60 6.63 -1.49
CA VAL A 97 -10.29 6.94 -2.05
C VAL A 97 -9.66 8.06 -1.24
N TYR A 98 -8.59 7.79 -0.51
CA TYR A 98 -7.92 8.78 0.34
C TYR A 98 -6.67 9.36 -0.31
N ASN A 99 -6.39 10.63 -0.03
CA ASN A 99 -5.09 11.24 -0.33
C ASN A 99 -4.05 10.76 0.69
N LEU A 100 -3.31 9.70 0.36
CA LEU A 100 -2.32 9.09 1.25
C LEU A 100 -0.90 9.62 0.95
N THR A 101 -0.16 9.96 1.99
CA THR A 101 1.29 10.21 1.89
C THR A 101 2.03 8.90 2.05
N VAL A 102 2.52 8.35 0.94
CA VAL A 102 3.34 7.13 0.92
C VAL A 102 4.80 7.52 0.65
N PRO A 103 5.78 7.06 1.45
CA PRO A 103 7.20 7.25 1.17
C PRO A 103 7.66 6.56 -0.12
N HIS A 104 8.75 7.05 -0.71
CA HIS A 104 9.45 6.31 -1.77
C HIS A 104 9.92 4.95 -1.25
N GLY A 105 9.83 3.93 -2.10
CA GLY A 105 10.10 2.53 -1.74
C GLY A 105 8.89 1.78 -1.19
N LEU A 106 7.80 2.47 -0.84
CA LEU A 106 6.57 1.85 -0.30
C LEU A 106 5.39 1.95 -1.28
N TYR A 107 4.37 1.15 -1.00
CA TYR A 107 3.13 1.07 -1.77
C TYR A 107 1.94 0.85 -0.83
N SER A 108 0.83 1.53 -1.10
CA SER A 108 -0.43 1.32 -0.38
C SER A 108 -1.58 1.17 -1.38
N ALA A 109 -2.46 0.21 -1.13
CA ALA A 109 -3.61 -0.07 -1.99
C ALA A 109 -4.80 -0.61 -1.21
N GLN A 110 -5.98 -0.40 -1.78
CA GLN A 110 -7.20 -1.07 -1.41
C GLN A 110 -7.72 -1.77 -2.66
N THR A 111 -8.04 -3.06 -2.57
CA THR A 111 -8.45 -3.87 -3.73
C THR A 111 -9.64 -4.76 -3.40
N LEU A 112 -10.50 -4.94 -4.40
CA LEU A 112 -11.36 -6.10 -4.56
C LEU A 112 -10.55 -7.21 -5.23
N SER A 113 -10.67 -8.43 -4.72
CA SER A 113 -9.98 -9.62 -5.23
C SER A 113 -11.00 -10.72 -5.54
N ILE A 114 -10.87 -11.34 -6.71
CA ILE A 114 -11.57 -12.58 -7.08
C ILE A 114 -10.49 -13.62 -7.29
N GLU A 115 -10.57 -14.72 -6.53
CA GLU A 115 -9.54 -15.75 -6.45
C GLU A 115 -10.15 -17.12 -6.70
N ASN A 116 -9.42 -17.98 -7.42
CA ASN A 116 -9.81 -19.36 -7.67
C ASN A 116 -8.57 -20.26 -7.77
N GLY A 117 -8.68 -21.47 -7.22
CA GLY A 117 -7.63 -22.47 -7.25
C GLY A 117 -6.65 -22.40 -6.07
N PRO A 118 -5.72 -23.38 -5.98
CA PRO A 118 -4.72 -23.45 -4.91
C PRO A 118 -3.58 -22.44 -5.12
N ASP A 119 -2.84 -22.10 -4.06
CA ASP A 119 -1.76 -21.09 -4.06
C ASP A 119 -0.71 -21.26 -5.19
N ASP A 120 -0.42 -22.48 -5.64
CA ASP A 120 0.59 -22.78 -6.67
C ASP A 120 0.06 -22.70 -8.12
N HIS A 121 -1.26 -22.61 -8.28
CA HIS A 121 -1.99 -22.45 -9.55
C HIS A 121 -3.12 -21.43 -9.39
N LEU A 122 -2.89 -20.42 -8.55
CA LEU A 122 -3.89 -19.41 -8.23
C LEU A 122 -4.22 -18.59 -9.46
N SER A 123 -5.51 -18.58 -9.82
CA SER A 123 -6.09 -17.57 -10.70
C SER A 123 -6.63 -16.45 -9.85
N MET A 124 -6.22 -15.22 -10.14
CA MET A 124 -6.61 -14.08 -9.35
C MET A 124 -6.76 -12.82 -10.20
N LEU A 125 -7.76 -12.03 -9.84
CA LEU A 125 -8.03 -10.71 -10.40
C LEU A 125 -8.16 -9.70 -9.25
N HIS A 126 -7.38 -8.64 -9.32
CA HIS A 126 -7.46 -7.48 -8.45
C HIS A 126 -7.96 -6.26 -9.21
N ALA A 127 -8.87 -5.52 -8.59
CA ALA A 127 -9.29 -4.20 -9.04
C ALA A 127 -9.41 -3.28 -7.84
N GLY A 128 -8.87 -2.07 -7.91
CA GLY A 128 -8.83 -1.20 -6.75
C GLY A 128 -8.23 0.16 -7.04
N TRP A 129 -7.76 0.81 -5.99
CA TRP A 129 -6.95 2.02 -6.09
C TRP A 129 -5.70 1.90 -5.21
N GLY A 130 -4.64 2.62 -5.58
CA GLY A 130 -3.41 2.65 -4.79
C GLY A 130 -2.54 3.87 -5.05
N VAL A 131 -1.57 4.09 -4.16
CA VAL A 131 -0.55 5.13 -4.24
C VAL A 131 0.82 4.45 -4.30
N HIS A 132 1.51 4.61 -5.43
CA HIS A 132 2.81 3.98 -5.68
C HIS A 132 3.86 5.00 -6.16
N PRO A 133 4.53 5.71 -5.25
CA PRO A 133 5.47 6.78 -5.60
C PRO A 133 6.67 6.29 -6.40
N THR A 134 7.24 5.14 -6.06
CA THR A 134 8.37 4.55 -6.81
C THR A 134 8.01 4.24 -8.27
N LEU A 135 6.77 3.80 -8.50
CA LEU A 135 6.31 3.33 -9.80
C LEU A 135 5.87 4.47 -10.72
N ASN A 136 5.23 5.49 -10.15
CA ASN A 136 4.57 6.58 -10.88
C ASN A 136 5.32 7.92 -10.80
N GLY A 137 6.27 8.07 -9.88
CA GLY A 137 7.03 9.32 -9.68
C GLY A 137 6.27 10.40 -8.92
N ASP A 138 5.08 10.12 -8.41
CA ASP A 138 4.27 11.05 -7.60
C ASP A 138 3.40 10.32 -6.55
N GLY A 139 2.76 11.07 -5.67
CA GLY A 139 1.90 10.55 -4.59
C GLY A 139 0.41 10.45 -4.93
N LEU A 140 0.01 10.49 -6.21
CA LEU A 140 -1.41 10.49 -6.57
C LEU A 140 -2.04 9.10 -6.46
N ALA A 141 -3.24 9.05 -5.88
CA ALA A 141 -4.10 7.87 -5.88
C ALA A 141 -4.56 7.55 -7.30
N ARG A 142 -4.36 6.31 -7.75
CA ARG A 142 -4.69 5.85 -9.10
C ARG A 142 -5.50 4.58 -9.07
N LEU A 143 -6.35 4.41 -10.08
CA LEU A 143 -6.98 3.13 -10.34
C LEU A 143 -5.90 2.09 -10.64
N ILE A 144 -6.01 0.92 -10.04
CA ILE A 144 -5.09 -0.20 -10.25
C ILE A 144 -5.89 -1.45 -10.61
N THR A 145 -5.28 -2.29 -11.44
CA THR A 145 -5.74 -3.65 -11.65
C THR A 145 -4.55 -4.57 -11.89
N SER A 146 -4.65 -5.80 -11.40
CA SER A 146 -3.63 -6.82 -11.64
C SER A 146 -4.29 -8.19 -11.71
N TRP A 147 -3.85 -9.05 -12.62
CA TRP A 147 -4.43 -10.38 -12.76
C TRP A 147 -3.38 -11.41 -13.17
N THR A 148 -3.70 -12.68 -12.93
CA THR A 148 -2.87 -13.84 -13.25
C THR A 148 -3.73 -15.10 -13.31
N GLY A 149 -3.37 -16.04 -14.16
CA GLY A 149 -3.93 -17.39 -14.20
C GLY A 149 -2.97 -18.45 -13.64
N ASP A 150 -1.80 -18.03 -13.17
CA ASP A 150 -0.67 -18.92 -12.91
C ASP A 150 0.19 -18.52 -11.70
N ALA A 151 -0.45 -18.01 -10.64
CA ALA A 151 0.22 -17.59 -9.40
C ALA A 151 1.32 -16.55 -9.63
N PHE A 152 1.04 -15.55 -10.48
CA PHE A 152 1.93 -14.45 -10.87
C PHE A 152 3.21 -14.87 -11.59
N ARG A 153 3.30 -16.09 -12.12
CA ARG A 153 4.40 -16.45 -13.02
C ARG A 153 4.38 -15.59 -14.28
N ASN A 154 3.19 -15.31 -14.82
CA ASN A 154 2.93 -14.36 -15.89
C ASN A 154 1.90 -13.31 -15.45
N GLY A 155 2.18 -12.66 -14.33
CA GLY A 155 1.30 -11.62 -13.79
C GLY A 155 1.20 -10.37 -14.67
N HIS A 156 0.02 -9.78 -14.68
CA HIS A 156 -0.28 -8.54 -15.39
C HIS A 156 -0.60 -7.42 -14.40
N PHE A 157 -0.15 -6.20 -14.70
CA PHE A 157 -0.37 -5.02 -13.84
C PHE A 157 -0.66 -3.78 -14.68
N ASN A 158 -1.85 -3.19 -14.48
CA ASN A 158 -2.37 -2.07 -15.23
C ASN A 158 -2.25 -2.29 -16.75
N THR A 159 -1.88 -1.25 -17.50
CA THR A 159 -1.64 -1.29 -18.95
C THR A 159 -0.18 -1.55 -19.31
N ARG A 160 0.65 -2.01 -18.36
CA ARG A 160 2.09 -2.27 -18.60
C ARG A 160 2.34 -3.54 -19.41
N CYS A 161 1.31 -4.36 -19.55
CA CYS A 161 1.27 -5.59 -20.31
C CYS A 161 0.08 -5.55 -21.28
N PRO A 162 0.16 -6.25 -22.42
CA PRO A 162 -0.88 -6.22 -23.45
C PRO A 162 -2.20 -6.88 -23.05
N GLY A 163 -2.32 -7.44 -21.84
CA GLY A 163 -3.54 -8.11 -21.39
C GLY A 163 -4.67 -7.15 -20.96
N PHE A 164 -4.47 -5.84 -20.85
CA PHE A 164 -5.59 -4.91 -20.64
C PHE A 164 -6.02 -4.25 -21.96
N VAL A 165 -7.25 -4.51 -22.39
CA VAL A 165 -7.83 -3.89 -23.58
C VAL A 165 -8.75 -2.74 -23.15
N GLN A 166 -8.24 -1.52 -23.25
CA GLN A 166 -9.02 -0.31 -22.93
C GLN A 166 -10.13 -0.08 -23.95
N THR A 167 -11.37 0.07 -23.46
CA THR A 167 -12.57 0.29 -24.30
C THR A 167 -13.15 1.70 -24.11
N HIS A 168 -12.87 2.35 -22.98
CA HIS A 168 -13.32 3.71 -22.71
C HIS A 168 -12.25 4.75 -23.06
N ARG A 169 -12.64 5.92 -23.58
CA ARG A 169 -11.68 6.95 -24.04
C ARG A 169 -10.90 7.62 -22.92
N GLU A 170 -11.51 7.75 -21.76
CA GLU A 170 -10.98 8.53 -20.63
C GLU A 170 -10.70 7.67 -19.39
N GLY A 171 -11.26 6.46 -19.34
CA GLY A 171 -11.13 5.56 -18.20
C GLY A 171 -10.08 4.50 -18.50
N THR A 172 -9.00 4.46 -17.72
CA THR A 172 -7.92 3.49 -17.89
C THR A 172 -7.24 3.20 -16.55
N PRO A 173 -6.71 1.99 -16.33
CA PRO A 173 -5.82 1.73 -15.21
C PRO A 173 -4.65 2.71 -15.19
N ASN A 174 -4.12 2.97 -14.00
CA ASN A 174 -3.08 3.98 -13.75
C ASN A 174 -3.52 5.44 -13.99
N HIS A 175 -4.80 5.72 -14.21
CA HIS A 175 -5.31 7.08 -14.26
C HIS A 175 -5.49 7.66 -12.83
N PRO A 176 -5.08 8.92 -12.56
CA PRO A 176 -5.31 9.58 -11.28
C PRO A 176 -6.80 9.70 -10.96
N ILE A 177 -7.17 9.36 -9.73
CA ILE A 177 -8.53 9.53 -9.24
C ILE A 177 -8.64 10.91 -8.59
N THR A 178 -9.58 11.72 -9.07
CA THR A 178 -9.90 13.01 -8.47
C THR A 178 -11.42 13.23 -8.46
N PRO A 179 -11.98 13.90 -7.44
CA PRO A 179 -11.36 14.31 -6.16
C PRO A 179 -11.04 13.12 -5.22
N THR A 180 -10.25 13.37 -4.16
CA THR A 180 -9.87 12.38 -3.13
C THR A 180 -10.30 12.80 -1.73
N SER A 181 -10.55 11.81 -0.88
CA SER A 181 -11.02 11.96 0.50
C SER A 181 -9.92 12.47 1.42
N THR A 182 -10.35 13.19 2.46
CA THR A 182 -9.48 13.64 3.56
C THR A 182 -10.05 13.20 4.91
N TYR A 183 -9.17 12.87 5.86
CA TYR A 183 -9.61 12.47 7.19
C TYR A 183 -10.32 13.62 7.90
N GLY A 184 -11.57 13.40 8.31
CA GLY A 184 -12.41 14.42 8.95
C GLY A 184 -12.96 15.49 8.00
N GLY A 185 -12.75 15.35 6.69
CA GLY A 185 -13.30 16.21 5.65
C GLY A 185 -14.26 15.46 4.73
N ASP A 186 -14.31 15.87 3.47
CA ASP A 186 -15.15 15.24 2.46
C ASP A 186 -14.67 13.81 2.15
N ILE A 187 -15.64 12.91 1.96
CA ILE A 187 -15.43 11.51 1.61
C ILE A 187 -15.89 11.30 0.16
N TYR A 188 -15.01 10.72 -0.64
CA TYR A 188 -15.24 10.39 -2.03
C TYR A 188 -15.08 8.90 -2.25
N GLU A 189 -16.03 8.34 -2.98
CA GLU A 189 -16.14 6.92 -3.25
C GLU A 189 -15.87 6.59 -4.71
N VAL A 190 -15.22 5.46 -4.92
CA VAL A 190 -15.15 4.76 -6.19
C VAL A 190 -15.86 3.43 -6.04
N VAL A 191 -16.80 3.19 -6.94
CA VAL A 191 -17.48 1.89 -7.06
C VAL A 191 -16.86 1.15 -8.23
N LEU A 192 -16.29 -0.02 -7.92
CA LEU A 192 -15.71 -0.94 -8.89
C LEU A 192 -16.58 -2.18 -8.99
N HIS A 193 -16.81 -2.60 -10.22
CA HIS A 193 -17.52 -3.83 -10.52
C HIS A 193 -16.66 -4.66 -11.47
N VAL A 194 -16.49 -5.94 -11.14
CA VAL A 194 -15.80 -6.91 -11.99
C VAL A 194 -16.83 -7.96 -12.36
N GLU A 195 -17.13 -8.09 -13.65
CA GLU A 195 -18.17 -9.00 -14.15
C GLU A 195 -17.66 -9.89 -15.30
N PRO A 196 -18.03 -11.18 -15.33
CA PRO A 196 -17.75 -12.03 -16.47
C PRO A 196 -18.78 -11.81 -17.59
N ASP A 197 -18.32 -11.64 -18.83
CA ASP A 197 -19.19 -11.68 -20.02
C ASP A 197 -19.49 -13.12 -20.41
N ARG A 198 -20.78 -13.48 -20.39
CA ARG A 198 -21.26 -14.84 -20.68
C ARG A 198 -21.12 -15.27 -22.14
N GLN A 199 -20.91 -14.33 -23.07
CA GLN A 199 -20.74 -14.64 -24.48
C GLN A 199 -19.26 -14.87 -24.82
N THR A 200 -18.38 -14.00 -24.32
CA THR A 200 -16.96 -14.01 -24.70
C THR A 200 -16.06 -14.64 -23.65
N TRP A 201 -16.56 -14.94 -22.44
CA TRP A 201 -15.80 -15.41 -21.27
C TRP A 201 -14.70 -14.45 -20.80
N ASN A 202 -14.78 -13.19 -21.24
CA ASN A 202 -13.88 -12.14 -20.82
C ASN A 202 -14.33 -11.51 -19.49
N TRP A 203 -13.37 -11.10 -18.67
CA TRP A 203 -13.63 -10.34 -17.45
C TRP A 203 -13.61 -8.84 -17.74
N TRP A 204 -14.70 -8.16 -17.39
CA TRP A 204 -14.86 -6.73 -17.59
C TRP A 204 -14.60 -5.97 -16.29
N LEU A 205 -13.80 -4.91 -16.39
CA LEU A 205 -13.65 -3.93 -15.32
C LEU A 205 -14.57 -2.75 -15.59
N VAL A 206 -15.52 -2.55 -14.71
CA VAL A 206 -16.53 -1.50 -14.78
C VAL A 206 -16.34 -0.53 -13.61
N VAL A 207 -16.37 0.76 -13.91
CA VAL A 207 -16.21 1.84 -12.93
C VAL A 207 -17.47 2.69 -12.94
N ARG A 208 -17.93 3.14 -11.75
CA ARG A 208 -19.09 4.04 -11.58
C ARG A 208 -20.35 3.54 -12.30
N HIS A 209 -20.88 2.42 -11.82
CA HIS A 209 -22.19 1.82 -12.15
C HIS A 209 -22.53 1.52 -13.63
N ALA A 210 -21.72 1.91 -14.61
CA ALA A 210 -21.97 1.58 -16.02
C ALA A 210 -20.78 1.78 -16.98
N THR A 211 -19.64 2.33 -16.55
CA THR A 211 -18.54 2.61 -17.48
C THR A 211 -17.59 1.42 -17.53
N ALA A 212 -17.79 0.52 -18.51
CA ALA A 212 -16.82 -0.52 -18.83
C ALA A 212 -15.55 0.13 -19.39
N ILE A 213 -14.46 0.09 -18.62
CA ILE A 213 -13.20 0.74 -18.98
C ILE A 213 -12.26 -0.18 -19.75
N GLY A 214 -12.43 -1.49 -19.61
CA GLY A 214 -11.71 -2.46 -20.43
C GLY A 214 -11.93 -3.90 -20.03
N VAL A 215 -11.35 -4.77 -20.84
CA VAL A 215 -11.31 -6.22 -20.68
C VAL A 215 -9.96 -6.64 -20.11
N LEU A 216 -10.01 -7.56 -19.15
CA LEU A 216 -8.86 -8.26 -18.60
C LEU A 216 -8.70 -9.58 -19.38
N ALA A 217 -7.70 -9.61 -20.25
CA ALA A 217 -7.36 -10.74 -21.10
C ALA A 217 -6.03 -11.38 -20.64
N GLU A 218 -5.95 -12.70 -20.80
CA GLU A 218 -4.70 -13.48 -20.72
C GLU A 218 -4.15 -13.77 -22.11
#